data_AF-A0A0C3BRY6-F1
#
_entry.id   AF-A0A0C3BRY6-F1
#
_cell.length_a   1.000
_cell.length_b   1.000
_cell.length_c   1.000
_cell.angle_alpha   90.00
_cell.angle_beta   90.00
_cell.angle_gamma   90.00
#
_symmetry.space_group_name_H-M   'P 1'
#
loop_
_entity.id
_entity.type
_entity.pdbx_description
1 polymer ?
#
loop_
_entity_poly.entity_id
_entity_poly.type
_entity_poly.pdbx_seq_one_letter_code
_entity_poly.pdbx_strand_id
1 'polypeptide(L)'
;YIDDTSGFDFDGDFLHYEPYDRAFPRHQTLLLRLWDMLGIPHKPHKQIFGRVIPVIGIDVDPNAMTLTLSPARKRDLCDALYAWTVKPSRGTASYQLKHWQQMSGWVNWTLNVFPLLRPCLNHFYYKTRGVHKPSRRIWVNNDIRNDFSWAARHIEASSGVHLLHSSYWDPAS
;
A
#
# COMPACT_ATOMS: atom_id res chain seq x y z
N TYR A 1 11.04 2.15 -18.64
CA TYR A 1 10.11 2.75 -17.67
C TYR A 1 10.37 2.07 -16.34
N ILE A 2 10.96 2.78 -15.39
CA ILE A 2 11.15 2.31 -14.00
C ILE A 2 9.93 2.81 -13.24
N ASP A 3 9.14 1.89 -12.69
CA ASP A 3 7.80 2.21 -12.17
C ASP A 3 7.87 2.96 -10.83
N ASP A 4 8.73 2.51 -9.90
CA ASP A 4 9.10 3.26 -8.68
C ASP A 4 10.42 2.69 -8.11
N THR A 5 11.32 3.53 -7.59
CA THR A 5 12.55 3.10 -6.90
C THR A 5 12.74 3.92 -5.64
N SER A 6 12.98 3.25 -4.52
CA SER A 6 13.19 3.85 -3.21
C SER A 6 14.45 3.29 -2.56
N GLY A 7 15.16 4.12 -1.80
CA GLY A 7 16.36 3.74 -1.06
C GLY A 7 16.46 4.53 0.25
N PHE A 8 17.54 4.30 0.98
CA PHE A 8 17.86 5.03 2.20
C PHE A 8 19.22 5.72 2.06
N ASP A 9 19.40 6.80 2.82
CA ASP A 9 20.63 7.57 2.89
C ASP A 9 20.83 8.08 4.32
N PHE A 10 22.07 8.40 4.69
CA PHE A 10 22.35 8.99 6.00
C PHE A 10 21.94 10.48 6.03
N ASP A 11 21.45 10.93 7.19
CA ASP A 11 21.06 12.34 7.37
C ASP A 11 22.28 13.24 7.18
N GLY A 12 22.11 14.34 6.44
CA GLY A 12 23.17 15.30 6.13
C GLY A 12 24.09 14.97 4.94
N ASP A 13 24.03 13.78 4.34
CA ASP A 13 24.82 13.45 3.14
C ASP A 13 24.10 13.84 1.85
N PHE A 14 24.34 15.07 1.39
CA PHE A 14 23.68 15.66 0.23
C PHE A 14 24.68 16.01 -0.88
N LEU A 15 24.21 15.92 -2.13
CA LEU A 15 24.91 16.41 -3.31
C LEU A 15 24.00 17.36 -4.09
N HIS A 16 24.60 18.39 -4.68
CA HIS A 16 23.88 19.28 -5.58
C HIS A 16 23.66 18.61 -6.95
N TYR A 17 22.42 18.69 -7.42
CA TYR A 17 21.98 18.18 -8.71
C TYR A 17 21.57 19.36 -9.61
N GLU A 18 22.47 19.71 -10.52
CA GLU A 18 22.39 20.90 -11.37
C GLU A 18 21.16 20.96 -12.27
N PRO A 19 20.67 19.86 -12.90
CA PRO A 19 19.49 19.93 -13.76
C PRO A 19 18.21 20.39 -13.05
N TYR A 20 18.15 20.25 -11.73
CA TYR A 20 17.03 20.73 -10.90
C TYR A 20 17.41 21.87 -9.96
N ASP A 21 18.67 22.35 -10.02
CA ASP A 21 19.23 23.37 -9.13
C ASP A 21 18.89 23.12 -7.64
N ARG A 22 19.06 21.88 -7.20
CA ARG A 22 18.64 21.44 -5.86
C ARG A 22 19.56 20.37 -5.29
N ALA A 23 19.72 20.38 -3.96
CA ALA A 23 20.41 19.32 -3.23
C ALA A 23 19.48 18.14 -2.95
N PHE A 24 19.98 16.93 -3.21
CA PHE A 24 19.33 15.65 -2.89
C PHE A 24 20.29 14.76 -2.10
N PRO A 25 19.80 13.72 -1.40
CA PRO A 25 20.66 12.70 -0.81
C PRO A 25 21.67 12.14 -1.82
N ARG A 26 22.85 11.74 -1.34
CA ARG A 26 23.96 11.30 -2.19
C ARG A 26 23.54 10.22 -3.18
N HIS A 27 22.97 9.12 -2.72
CA HIS A 27 22.64 7.99 -3.61
C HIS A 27 21.54 8.37 -4.59
N GLN A 28 20.56 9.18 -4.18
CA GLN A 28 19.54 9.73 -5.08
C GLN A 28 20.18 10.59 -6.19
N THR A 29 21.13 11.47 -5.84
CA THR A 29 21.82 12.31 -6.82
C THR A 29 22.64 11.49 -7.81
N LEU A 30 23.34 10.45 -7.33
CA LEU A 30 24.10 9.54 -8.19
C LEU A 30 23.19 8.78 -9.15
N LEU A 31 22.02 8.34 -8.68
CA LEU A 31 21.02 7.68 -9.53
C LEU A 31 20.47 8.63 -10.61
N LEU A 32 20.17 9.88 -10.27
CA LEU A 32 19.71 10.89 -11.24
C LEU A 32 20.74 11.13 -12.34
N ARG A 33 22.03 11.28 -11.96
CA ARG A 33 23.12 11.44 -12.93
C ARG A 33 23.30 10.20 -13.81
N LEU A 34 23.11 9.00 -13.26
CA LEU A 34 23.10 7.77 -14.03
C LEU A 34 21.94 7.75 -15.04
N TRP A 35 20.74 8.17 -14.64
CA TRP A 35 19.61 8.29 -15.54
C TRP A 35 19.85 9.30 -16.66
N ASP A 36 20.48 10.44 -16.37
CA ASP A 36 20.88 11.42 -17.39
C ASP A 36 21.84 10.78 -18.41
N MET A 37 22.86 10.06 -17.93
CA MET A 37 23.82 9.35 -18.76
C MET A 37 23.16 8.29 -19.66
N LEU A 38 22.14 7.60 -19.14
CA LEU A 38 21.38 6.59 -19.87
C LEU A 38 20.24 7.16 -20.73
N GLY A 39 20.00 8.47 -20.68
CA GLY A 39 18.86 9.11 -21.36
C GLY A 39 17.50 8.68 -20.81
N ILE A 40 17.42 8.23 -19.55
CA ILE A 40 16.18 7.84 -18.90
C ILE A 40 15.46 9.10 -18.41
N PRO A 41 14.24 9.39 -18.90
CA PRO A 41 13.52 10.59 -18.47
C PRO A 41 13.06 10.46 -17.01
N HIS A 42 13.27 11.53 -16.25
CA HIS A 42 12.80 11.67 -14.88
C HIS A 42 12.21 13.08 -14.66
N LYS A 43 11.46 13.28 -13.57
CA LYS A 43 10.77 14.55 -13.29
C LYS A 43 11.06 15.04 -11.88
N PRO A 44 11.26 16.36 -11.66
CA PRO A 44 11.65 16.89 -10.36
C PRO A 44 10.60 16.65 -9.28
N HIS A 45 9.31 16.81 -9.59
CA HIS A 45 8.22 16.59 -8.62
C HIS A 45 8.05 15.13 -8.18
N LYS A 46 8.68 14.18 -8.88
CA LYS A 46 8.72 12.76 -8.48
C LYS A 46 9.94 12.43 -7.62
N GLN A 47 10.91 13.35 -7.51
CA GLN A 47 12.11 13.17 -6.69
C GLN A 47 11.81 13.65 -5.27
N ILE A 48 11.33 12.74 -4.44
CA ILE A 48 11.02 12.99 -3.03
C ILE A 48 12.10 12.35 -2.14
N PHE A 49 12.37 13.00 -1.02
CA PHE A 49 13.21 12.47 0.06
C PHE A 49 12.74 13.07 1.39
N GLY A 50 13.05 12.38 2.48
CA GLY A 50 12.68 12.79 3.82
C GLY A 50 12.80 11.63 4.80
N ARG A 51 12.56 11.91 6.08
CA ARG A 51 12.57 10.88 7.13
C ARG A 51 11.43 9.88 6.99
N VAL A 52 10.27 10.35 6.52
CA VAL A 52 9.10 9.52 6.19
C VAL A 52 8.70 9.88 4.78
N ILE A 53 8.60 8.89 3.90
CA ILE A 53 8.20 9.10 2.51
C ILE A 53 7.05 8.17 2.11
N PRO A 54 6.11 8.65 1.28
CA PRO A 54 5.09 7.79 0.70
C PRO A 54 5.70 6.92 -0.41
N VAL A 55 5.67 5.60 -0.22
CA VAL A 55 6.00 4.60 -1.25
C VAL A 55 4.71 3.88 -1.61
N ILE A 56 4.31 3.89 -2.88
CA ILE A 56 3.02 3.32 -3.36
C ILE A 56 1.79 3.77 -2.55
N GLY A 57 1.84 4.97 -1.96
CA GLY A 57 0.79 5.52 -1.09
C GLY A 57 0.79 5.04 0.37
N ILE A 58 1.82 4.30 0.78
CA ILE A 58 2.09 3.85 2.15
C ILE A 58 3.20 4.72 2.73
N ASP A 59 3.01 5.23 3.94
CA ASP A 59 4.02 6.04 4.61
C ASP A 59 5.07 5.11 5.22
N VAL A 60 6.32 5.26 4.78
CA VAL A 60 7.47 4.44 5.18
C VAL A 60 8.37 5.26 6.10
N ASP A 61 8.54 4.81 7.34
CA ASP A 61 9.50 5.36 8.30
C ASP A 61 10.60 4.32 8.58
N PRO A 62 11.80 4.46 7.97
CA PRO A 62 12.91 3.55 8.21
C PRO A 62 13.55 3.72 9.59
N ASN A 63 13.33 4.82 10.30
CA ASN A 63 13.88 5.02 11.64
C ASN A 63 13.00 4.33 12.70
N ALA A 64 11.67 4.46 12.56
CA ALA A 64 10.70 3.74 13.38
C ALA A 64 10.49 2.29 12.93
N MET A 65 11.03 1.93 11.75
CA MET A 65 10.86 0.62 11.11
C MET A 65 9.38 0.27 10.89
N THR A 66 8.57 1.28 10.54
CA THR A 66 7.12 1.15 10.37
C THR A 66 6.67 1.40 8.93
N LEU A 67 5.61 0.67 8.57
CA LEU A 67 4.77 0.96 7.42
C LEU A 67 3.40 1.38 7.95
N THR A 68 2.91 2.54 7.52
CA THR A 68 1.66 3.11 8.02
C THR A 68 0.79 3.66 6.89
N LEU A 69 -0.51 3.81 7.18
CA LEU A 69 -1.43 4.54 6.33
C LEU A 69 -1.71 5.91 6.95
N SER A 70 -1.72 6.96 6.13
CA SER A 70 -2.26 8.24 6.54
C SER A 70 -3.66 8.08 7.17
N PRO A 71 -4.04 8.91 8.17
CA PRO A 71 -5.34 8.80 8.82
C PRO A 71 -6.53 8.86 7.87
N ALA A 72 -6.44 9.63 6.79
CA ALA A 72 -7.48 9.70 5.77
C ALA A 72 -7.65 8.36 5.04
N ARG A 73 -6.56 7.80 4.51
CA ARG A 73 -6.58 6.49 3.82
C ARG A 73 -7.05 5.37 4.72
N LYS A 74 -6.66 5.40 6.01
CA LYS A 74 -7.11 4.45 7.01
C LYS A 74 -8.63 4.52 7.19
N ARG A 75 -9.20 5.73 7.31
CA ARG A 75 -10.66 5.93 7.40
C ARG A 75 -11.37 5.46 6.13
N ASP A 76 -10.91 5.90 4.95
CA ASP A 76 -11.54 5.53 3.68
C ASP A 76 -11.62 4.00 3.51
N LEU A 77 -10.56 3.29 3.92
CA LEU A 77 -10.50 1.84 3.91
C LEU A 77 -11.51 1.20 4.88
N CYS A 78 -11.55 1.68 6.12
CA CYS A 78 -12.51 1.21 7.11
C CYS A 78 -13.95 1.45 6.65
N ASP A 79 -14.25 2.62 6.10
CA ASP A 79 -15.57 2.97 5.58
C ASP A 79 -15.98 2.02 4.45
N ALA A 80 -15.07 1.70 3.53
CA ALA A 80 -15.37 0.74 2.49
C ALA A 80 -15.53 -0.68 3.00
N LEU A 81 -14.72 -1.15 3.95
CA LEU A 81 -14.94 -2.45 4.59
C LEU A 81 -16.32 -2.49 5.25
N TYR A 82 -16.69 -1.45 6.02
CA TYR A 82 -17.99 -1.37 6.67
C TYR A 82 -19.16 -1.30 5.68
N ALA A 83 -19.02 -0.65 4.53
CA ALA A 83 -20.06 -0.61 3.50
C ALA A 83 -20.48 -2.02 3.03
N TRP A 84 -19.56 -2.99 3.04
CA TRP A 84 -19.85 -4.38 2.70
C TRP A 84 -20.51 -5.16 3.83
N THR A 85 -20.43 -4.66 5.08
CA THR A 85 -21.06 -5.29 6.26
C THR A 85 -22.56 -4.98 6.34
N VAL A 86 -23.00 -3.86 5.77
CA VAL A 86 -24.40 -3.37 5.83
C VAL A 86 -25.37 -4.32 5.13
N LYS A 87 -26.36 -4.82 5.88
CA LYS A 87 -27.48 -5.58 5.31
C LYS A 87 -28.53 -4.61 4.76
N PRO A 88 -28.96 -4.74 3.50
CA PRO A 88 -30.02 -3.91 2.96
C PRO A 88 -31.34 -4.22 3.67
N SER A 89 -32.19 -3.21 3.85
CA SER A 89 -33.50 -3.33 4.50
C SER A 89 -34.48 -4.21 3.72
N ARG A 90 -34.27 -4.38 2.41
CA ARG A 90 -35.00 -5.31 1.54
C ARG A 90 -34.02 -6.03 0.61
N GLY A 91 -34.19 -7.35 0.49
CA GLY A 91 -33.37 -8.20 -0.37
C GLY A 91 -31.98 -8.52 0.20
N THR A 92 -31.09 -8.97 -0.68
CA THR A 92 -29.69 -9.30 -0.34
C THR A 92 -28.75 -8.33 -1.04
N ALA A 93 -27.64 -7.91 -0.42
CA ALA A 93 -26.67 -7.09 -1.12
C ALA A 93 -26.00 -7.92 -2.23
N SER A 94 -26.00 -7.41 -3.46
CA SER A 94 -25.20 -7.95 -4.55
C SER A 94 -24.44 -6.84 -5.25
N TYR A 95 -23.26 -7.16 -5.73
CA TYR A 95 -22.43 -6.24 -6.50
C TYR A 95 -21.92 -6.93 -7.76
N GLN A 96 -21.65 -6.13 -8.80
CA GLN A 96 -20.99 -6.62 -10.01
C GLN A 96 -19.59 -7.13 -9.66
N LEU A 97 -19.11 -8.20 -10.32
CA LEU A 97 -17.78 -8.76 -10.13
C LEU A 97 -16.68 -7.70 -10.20
N LYS A 98 -16.81 -6.69 -11.08
CA LYS A 98 -15.88 -5.56 -11.14
C LYS A 98 -15.68 -4.88 -9.78
N HIS A 99 -16.77 -4.67 -9.03
CA HIS A 99 -16.73 -4.05 -7.71
C HIS A 99 -16.07 -4.98 -6.67
N TRP A 100 -16.28 -6.29 -6.79
CA TRP A 100 -15.56 -7.27 -5.97
C TRP A 100 -14.05 -7.21 -6.22
N GLN A 101 -13.64 -7.20 -7.49
CA GLN A 101 -12.23 -7.12 -7.88
C GLN A 101 -11.57 -5.83 -7.40
N GLN A 102 -12.26 -4.68 -7.55
CA GLN A 102 -11.79 -3.40 -7.02
C GLN A 102 -11.56 -3.47 -5.50
N MET A 103 -12.50 -4.03 -4.75
CA MET A 103 -12.34 -4.19 -3.31
C MET A 103 -11.18 -5.12 -2.96
N SER A 104 -11.03 -6.26 -3.65
CA SER A 104 -9.89 -7.16 -3.41
C SER A 104 -8.55 -6.50 -3.72
N GLY A 105 -8.48 -5.68 -4.77
CA GLY A 105 -7.27 -4.91 -5.10
C GLY A 105 -6.92 -3.94 -3.99
N TRP A 106 -7.92 -3.23 -3.45
CA TRP A 106 -7.70 -2.28 -2.37
C TRP A 106 -7.28 -2.97 -1.07
N VAL A 107 -7.95 -4.05 -0.68
CA VAL A 107 -7.56 -4.84 0.50
C VAL A 107 -6.15 -5.42 0.31
N ASN A 108 -5.83 -6.00 -0.86
CA ASN A 108 -4.47 -6.50 -1.13
C ASN A 108 -3.40 -5.43 -0.97
N TRP A 109 -3.64 -4.21 -1.45
CA TRP A 109 -2.74 -3.08 -1.25
C TRP A 109 -2.52 -2.80 0.24
N THR A 110 -3.57 -2.87 1.06
CA THR A 110 -3.48 -2.65 2.52
C THR A 110 -2.77 -3.76 3.27
N LEU A 111 -2.71 -4.98 2.72
CA LEU A 111 -1.99 -6.09 3.34
C LEU A 111 -0.47 -5.88 3.37
N ASN A 112 0.06 -4.90 2.62
CA ASN A 112 1.44 -4.44 2.79
C ASN A 112 1.65 -3.74 4.14
N VAL A 113 0.60 -3.15 4.71
CA VAL A 113 0.61 -2.51 6.03
C VAL A 113 0.09 -3.49 7.09
N PHE A 114 -0.96 -4.26 6.81
CA PHE A 114 -1.61 -5.16 7.76
C PHE A 114 -1.59 -6.62 7.29
N PRO A 115 -0.41 -7.28 7.18
CA PRO A 115 -0.30 -8.61 6.58
C PRO A 115 -1.08 -9.70 7.32
N LEU A 116 -1.32 -9.53 8.63
CA LEU A 116 -2.09 -10.47 9.44
C LEU A 116 -3.59 -10.48 9.10
N LEU A 117 -4.08 -9.51 8.31
CA LEU A 117 -5.48 -9.45 7.87
C LEU A 117 -5.77 -10.28 6.62
N ARG A 118 -4.76 -10.95 6.04
CA ARG A 118 -4.92 -11.87 4.89
C ARG A 118 -6.15 -12.80 4.98
N PRO A 119 -6.49 -13.39 6.14
CA PRO A 119 -7.65 -14.28 6.24
C PRO A 119 -8.98 -13.64 5.84
N CYS A 120 -9.14 -12.30 5.92
CA CYS A 120 -10.40 -11.64 5.57
C CYS A 120 -10.79 -11.77 4.09
N LEU A 121 -9.86 -12.19 3.23
CA LEU A 121 -10.12 -12.41 1.80
C LEU A 121 -10.43 -13.87 1.45
N ASN A 122 -10.40 -14.81 2.40
CA ASN A 122 -10.59 -16.24 2.11
C ASN A 122 -11.96 -16.52 1.49
N HIS A 123 -13.04 -16.13 2.19
CA HIS A 123 -14.40 -16.30 1.68
C HIS A 123 -14.66 -15.42 0.45
N PHE A 124 -13.99 -14.27 0.38
CA PHE A 124 -14.08 -13.35 -0.74
C PHE A 124 -13.58 -13.98 -2.04
N TYR A 125 -12.35 -14.51 -2.04
CA TYR A 125 -11.74 -15.14 -3.21
C TYR A 125 -12.44 -16.43 -3.61
N TYR A 126 -12.84 -17.24 -2.63
CA TYR A 126 -13.63 -18.45 -2.91
C TYR A 126 -14.88 -18.11 -3.71
N LYS A 127 -15.58 -17.02 -3.33
CA LYS A 127 -16.83 -16.61 -3.96
C LYS A 127 -16.66 -16.00 -5.36
N THR A 128 -15.51 -15.38 -5.63
CA THR A 128 -15.20 -14.79 -6.94
C THR A 128 -14.50 -15.75 -7.90
N ARG A 129 -14.10 -16.93 -7.44
CA ARG A 129 -13.32 -17.89 -8.24
C ARG A 129 -14.09 -18.35 -9.49
N GLY A 130 -13.41 -18.33 -10.64
CA GLY A 130 -13.95 -18.82 -11.91
C GLY A 130 -15.02 -17.93 -12.56
N VAL A 131 -15.33 -16.77 -11.98
CA VAL A 131 -16.23 -15.80 -12.59
C VAL A 131 -15.40 -14.78 -13.34
N HIS A 132 -15.60 -14.67 -14.67
CA HIS A 132 -14.82 -13.78 -15.53
C HIS A 132 -15.64 -12.67 -16.19
N LYS A 133 -16.97 -12.67 -16.02
CA LYS A 133 -17.86 -11.64 -16.59
C LYS A 133 -17.97 -10.45 -15.62
N PRO A 134 -17.41 -9.26 -15.93
CA PRO A 134 -17.35 -8.16 -14.96
C PRO A 134 -18.72 -7.65 -14.49
N SER A 135 -19.74 -7.75 -15.35
CA SER A 135 -21.12 -7.32 -15.08
C SER A 135 -21.92 -8.33 -14.24
N ARG A 136 -21.41 -9.54 -14.01
CA ARG A 136 -22.10 -10.57 -13.24
C ARG A 136 -22.27 -10.09 -11.80
N ARG A 137 -23.51 -10.09 -11.31
CA ARG A 137 -23.81 -9.79 -9.91
C ARG A 137 -23.57 -11.01 -9.02
N ILE A 138 -22.85 -10.80 -7.93
CA ILE A 138 -22.53 -11.79 -6.90
C ILE A 138 -23.07 -11.28 -5.56
N TRP A 139 -23.75 -12.15 -4.83
CA TRP A 139 -24.34 -11.83 -3.54
C TRP A 139 -23.31 -11.83 -2.42
N VAL A 140 -23.45 -10.94 -1.44
CA VAL A 140 -22.63 -10.93 -0.22
C VAL A 140 -23.27 -11.84 0.83
N ASN A 141 -22.50 -12.78 1.40
CA ASN A 141 -22.96 -13.65 2.51
C ASN A 141 -22.50 -13.13 3.87
N ASN A 142 -22.94 -13.76 4.95
CA ASN A 142 -22.57 -13.36 6.31
C ASN A 142 -21.08 -13.58 6.60
N ASP A 143 -20.44 -14.61 6.04
CA ASP A 143 -19.02 -14.88 6.28
C ASP A 143 -18.15 -13.71 5.83
N ILE A 144 -18.38 -13.19 4.61
CA ILE A 144 -17.67 -12.01 4.09
C ILE A 144 -17.95 -10.76 4.94
N ARG A 145 -19.19 -10.60 5.42
CA ARG A 145 -19.53 -9.47 6.31
C ARG A 145 -18.77 -9.55 7.63
N ASN A 146 -18.68 -10.75 8.20
CA ASN A 146 -17.95 -10.98 9.44
C ASN A 146 -16.45 -10.77 9.23
N ASP A 147 -15.87 -11.30 8.16
CA ASP A 147 -14.47 -11.13 7.79
C ASP A 147 -14.10 -9.64 7.63
N PHE A 148 -14.92 -8.87 6.92
CA PHE A 148 -14.64 -7.44 6.70
C PHE A 148 -14.91 -6.59 7.93
N SER A 149 -15.92 -6.94 8.74
CA SER A 149 -16.12 -6.29 10.05
C SER A 149 -14.95 -6.59 10.99
N TRP A 150 -14.42 -7.81 10.98
CA TRP A 150 -13.24 -8.20 11.75
C TRP A 150 -12.03 -7.38 11.29
N ALA A 151 -11.76 -7.34 9.98
CA ALA A 151 -10.63 -6.60 9.42
C ALA A 151 -10.72 -5.10 9.77
N ALA A 152 -11.87 -4.47 9.57
CA ALA A 152 -12.06 -3.04 9.85
C ALA A 152 -11.73 -2.68 11.30
N ARG A 153 -12.25 -3.46 12.26
CA ARG A 153 -11.98 -3.26 13.70
C ARG A 153 -10.49 -3.39 14.03
N HIS A 154 -9.79 -4.35 13.42
CA HIS A 154 -8.35 -4.54 13.65
C HIS A 154 -7.53 -3.40 13.06
N ILE A 155 -7.91 -2.90 11.88
CA ILE A 155 -7.28 -1.73 11.26
C ILE A 155 -7.46 -0.52 12.17
N GLU A 156 -8.69 -0.24 12.61
CA GLU A 156 -9.01 0.88 13.50
C GLU A 156 -8.15 0.87 14.78
N ALA A 157 -8.03 -0.30 15.41
CA ALA A 157 -7.25 -0.49 16.63
C ALA A 157 -5.72 -0.47 16.43
N SER A 158 -5.23 -0.69 15.20
CA SER A 158 -3.79 -0.75 14.91
C SER A 158 -3.20 0.62 14.54
N SER A 159 -2.02 0.94 15.04
CA SER A 159 -1.23 2.11 14.65
C SER A 159 -0.35 1.89 13.41
N GLY A 160 -0.38 0.69 12.81
CA GLY A 160 0.55 0.25 11.75
C GLY A 160 1.30 -1.03 12.14
N VAL A 161 2.21 -1.49 11.29
CA VAL A 161 3.02 -2.70 11.59
C VAL A 161 4.51 -2.37 11.53
N HIS A 162 5.23 -2.83 12.57
CA HIS A 162 6.68 -2.89 12.62
C HIS A 162 7.14 -4.08 11.76
N LEU A 163 7.36 -3.85 10.47
CA LEU A 163 7.70 -4.92 9.52
C LEU A 163 9.19 -5.06 9.27
N LEU A 164 10.00 -4.08 9.69
CA LEU A 164 11.41 -4.07 9.37
C LEU A 164 12.19 -4.47 10.64
N HIS A 165 12.82 -5.64 10.60
CA HIS A 165 13.87 -6.00 11.54
C HIS A 165 15.20 -5.68 10.85
N SER A 166 16.07 -4.88 11.47
CA SER A 166 17.43 -4.70 10.96
C SER A 166 18.21 -6.00 11.21
N SER A 167 18.28 -6.88 10.22
CA SER A 167 19.32 -7.90 10.20
C SER A 167 20.61 -7.23 9.74
N TYR A 168 21.53 -6.99 10.69
CA TYR A 168 22.92 -6.75 10.32
C TYR A 168 23.42 -8.01 9.62
N TRP A 169 23.72 -7.90 8.32
CA TRP A 169 24.53 -8.89 7.65
C TRP A 169 25.95 -8.71 8.16
N ASP A 170 26.35 -9.52 9.13
CA ASP A 170 27.75 -9.65 9.52
C ASP A 170 28.43 -10.60 8.52
N PRO A 171 29.40 -10.16 7.71
CA PRO A 171 30.14 -11.04 6.81
C PRO A 171 31.08 -12.02 7.55
N ALA A 172 31.11 -12.02 8.89
CA ALA A 172 31.93 -12.93 9.70
C ALA A 172 31.21 -14.23 10.12
N SER A 173 30.52 -14.92 9.20
CA SER A 173 30.04 -16.31 9.40
C SER A 173 30.74 -17.30 8.49
#